data_AF-A0A6L4ZTM9-F1
#
_entry.id   AF-A0A6L4ZTM9-F1
#
_cell.length_a   1.000
_cell.length_b   1.000
_cell.length_c   1.000
_cell.angle_alpha   90.00
_cell.angle_beta   90.00
_cell.angle_gamma   90.00
#
_symmetry.space_group_name_H-M   'P 1'
#
loop_
_entity.id
_entity.type
_entity.pdbx_description
1 polymer ?
#
loop_
_entity_poly.entity_id
_entity_poly.type
_entity_poly.pdbx_seq_one_letter_code
_entity_poly.pdbx_strand_id
1 'polypeptide(L)'
;RSDYDFIFYNNRKSQDGSVEHLGDNTTGVGEGDDEVIRIDLVNVPQEITRLVFAVSIYEADSRKQNFGMIASAYMRVLNNATRSEISRFDLSEDASLETSMIIGEVYRHNTEWKFKAVGQGFRGGFPELIRSFGVNV
;
A
#
# COMPACT_ATOMS: atom_id res chain seq x y z
N ARG A 1 2.85 -7.74 13.67
CA ARG A 1 3.30 -7.80 15.08
C ARG A 1 2.09 -7.58 16.01
N SER A 2 1.03 -6.92 15.55
CA SER A 2 -0.37 -7.10 15.96
C SER A 2 -1.31 -6.55 14.86
N ASP A 3 -2.63 -6.61 15.04
CA ASP A 3 -3.59 -6.00 14.11
C ASP A 3 -3.50 -4.46 14.08
N TYR A 4 -2.94 -3.82 15.12
CA TYR A 4 -2.76 -2.36 15.18
C TYR A 4 -1.66 -1.84 14.23
N ASP A 5 -0.78 -2.70 13.74
CA ASP A 5 0.24 -2.35 12.74
C ASP A 5 -0.34 -2.31 11.32
N PHE A 6 -1.63 -2.64 11.17
CA PHE A 6 -2.32 -2.57 9.90
C PHE A 6 -2.91 -1.15 9.72
N ILE A 7 -2.29 -0.36 8.84
CA ILE A 7 -2.62 1.05 8.61
C ILE A 7 -3.47 1.19 7.35
N PHE A 8 -4.67 1.75 7.49
CA PHE A 8 -5.67 1.88 6.42
C PHE A 8 -6.66 3.01 6.75
N TYR A 9 -7.70 3.21 5.93
CA TYR A 9 -8.66 4.32 6.06
C TYR A 9 -9.29 4.47 7.47
N ASN A 10 -9.55 3.36 8.19
CA ASN A 10 -10.08 3.41 9.58
C ASN A 10 -8.98 3.43 10.67
N ASN A 11 -7.74 3.07 10.34
CA ASN A 11 -6.60 3.12 11.26
C ASN A 11 -5.44 3.88 10.59
N ARG A 12 -5.56 5.21 10.54
CA ARG A 12 -4.72 6.05 9.67
C ARG A 12 -3.30 6.27 10.18
N LYS A 13 -2.98 5.90 11.41
CA LYS A 13 -1.67 6.18 11.99
C LYS A 13 -1.21 5.01 12.86
N SER A 14 0.04 4.61 12.64
CA SER A 14 0.73 3.66 13.51
C SER A 14 0.85 4.18 14.94
N GLN A 15 0.90 3.28 15.92
CA GLN A 15 1.01 3.67 17.33
C GLN A 15 2.30 4.43 17.64
N ASP A 16 3.40 4.06 16.97
CA ASP A 16 4.69 4.76 17.06
C ASP A 16 4.74 6.05 16.22
N GLY A 17 3.72 6.30 15.38
CA GLY A 17 3.60 7.49 14.55
C GLY A 17 4.52 7.52 13.33
N SER A 18 5.28 6.46 13.05
CA SER A 18 6.20 6.38 11.92
C SER A 18 5.48 6.22 10.58
N VAL A 19 4.27 5.67 10.55
CA VAL A 19 3.42 5.53 9.37
C VAL A 19 2.12 6.31 9.56
N GLU A 20 1.77 7.13 8.56
CA GLU A 20 0.58 7.97 8.53
C GLU A 20 -0.08 7.98 7.14
N HIS A 21 -1.37 7.67 7.08
CA HIS A 21 -2.24 7.76 5.91
C HIS A 21 -2.90 9.15 5.90
N LEU A 22 -2.57 9.98 4.89
CA LEU A 22 -2.92 11.40 4.89
C LEU A 22 -4.37 11.71 4.50
N GLY A 23 -5.09 10.74 3.94
CA GLY A 23 -6.50 10.89 3.58
C GLY A 23 -6.94 9.79 2.64
N ASP A 24 -8.21 9.41 2.72
CA ASP A 24 -8.87 8.48 1.80
C ASP A 24 -9.67 9.32 0.80
N ASN A 25 -9.25 9.29 -0.47
CA ASN A 25 -9.96 9.95 -1.56
C ASN A 25 -10.83 8.93 -2.28
N THR A 26 -12.06 8.83 -1.80
CA THR A 26 -13.07 7.91 -2.33
C THR A 26 -13.52 8.20 -3.77
N THR A 27 -13.12 9.32 -4.37
CA THR A 27 -13.59 9.74 -5.71
C THR A 27 -12.53 9.63 -6.80
N GLY A 28 -11.23 9.64 -6.44
CA GLY A 28 -10.13 9.78 -7.40
C GLY A 28 -10.16 11.08 -8.20
N VAL A 29 -10.90 12.10 -7.74
CA VAL A 29 -10.97 13.40 -8.39
C VAL A 29 -9.86 14.30 -7.83
N GLY A 30 -8.94 14.70 -8.69
CA GLY A 30 -7.81 15.57 -8.36
C GLY A 30 -6.70 15.46 -9.39
N GLU A 31 -5.70 16.34 -9.28
CA GLU A 31 -4.42 16.13 -9.96
C GLU A 31 -3.40 15.56 -8.98
N GLY A 32 -2.64 14.57 -9.42
CA GLY A 32 -1.54 13.98 -8.64
C GLY A 32 -1.91 12.68 -7.94
N ASP A 33 -1.41 12.50 -6.72
CA ASP A 33 -1.64 11.31 -5.91
C ASP A 33 -2.93 11.51 -5.09
N ASP A 34 -3.93 10.66 -5.32
CA ASP A 34 -5.23 10.71 -4.62
C ASP A 34 -5.12 10.35 -3.14
N GLU A 35 -4.25 9.39 -2.84
CA GLU A 35 -3.97 8.93 -1.48
C GLU A 35 -2.46 8.91 -1.25
N VAL A 36 -2.05 9.29 -0.06
CA VAL A 36 -0.63 9.37 0.30
C VAL A 36 -0.41 8.74 1.67
N ILE A 37 0.50 7.77 1.70
CA ILE A 37 1.04 7.20 2.94
C ILE A 37 2.44 7.78 3.16
N ARG A 38 2.63 8.47 4.27
CA ARG A 38 3.92 8.98 4.71
C ARG A 38 4.56 8.01 5.69
N ILE A 39 5.86 7.78 5.50
CA ILE A 39 6.66 6.90 6.36
C ILE A 39 7.90 7.66 6.82
N ASP A 40 8.07 7.76 8.12
CA ASP A 40 9.30 8.17 8.78
C ASP A 40 10.11 6.94 9.19
N LEU A 41 10.97 6.51 8.27
CA LEU A 41 11.84 5.34 8.44
C LEU A 41 12.81 5.43 9.63
N VAL A 42 13.07 6.64 10.14
CA VAL A 42 13.94 6.86 11.32
C VAL A 42 13.21 6.49 12.59
N ASN A 43 11.92 6.79 12.67
CA ASN A 43 11.08 6.54 13.84
C ASN A 43 10.44 5.15 13.86
N VAL A 44 10.57 4.36 12.79
CA VAL A 44 10.12 2.95 12.76
C VAL A 44 10.88 2.16 13.84
N PRO A 45 10.19 1.46 14.77
CA PRO A 45 10.84 0.64 15.80
C PRO A 45 11.78 -0.43 15.23
N GLN A 46 12.83 -0.79 15.97
CA GLN A 46 13.86 -1.73 15.48
C GLN A 46 13.32 -3.14 15.23
N GLU A 47 12.34 -3.56 16.01
CA GLU A 47 11.64 -4.84 15.86
C GLU A 47 10.77 -4.93 14.59
N ILE A 48 10.46 -3.80 13.95
CA ILE A 48 9.84 -3.78 12.63
C ILE A 48 10.95 -3.88 11.58
N THR A 49 11.02 -5.05 10.96
CA THR A 49 12.03 -5.36 9.93
C THR A 49 11.53 -5.12 8.51
N ARG A 50 10.21 -5.00 8.33
CA ARG A 50 9.56 -4.85 7.03
C ARG A 50 8.23 -4.11 7.13
N LEU A 51 7.98 -3.23 6.17
CA LEU A 51 6.73 -2.55 5.88
C LEU A 51 6.25 -3.00 4.50
N VAL A 52 5.01 -3.48 4.39
CA VAL A 52 4.45 -3.95 3.13
C VAL A 52 3.33 -3.03 2.68
N PHE A 53 3.34 -2.66 1.41
CA PHE A 53 2.38 -1.75 0.80
C PHE A 53 1.46 -2.53 -0.11
N ALA A 54 0.17 -2.41 0.16
CA ALA A 54 -0.88 -3.05 -0.59
C ALA A 54 -1.93 -2.03 -1.02
N VAL A 55 -2.54 -2.29 -2.16
CA VAL A 55 -3.69 -1.55 -2.68
C VAL A 55 -4.86 -2.52 -2.83
N SER A 56 -6.09 -2.05 -2.62
CA SER A 56 -7.30 -2.82 -2.84
C SER A 56 -8.45 -1.93 -3.26
N ILE A 57 -9.36 -2.47 -4.07
CA ILE A 57 -10.61 -1.81 -4.39
C ILE A 57 -11.62 -2.09 -3.29
N TYR A 58 -12.12 -1.04 -2.66
CA TYR A 58 -13.16 -1.15 -1.63
C TYR A 58 -14.44 -1.76 -2.24
N GLU A 59 -14.93 -2.84 -1.63
CA GLU A 59 -16.16 -3.55 -2.07
C GLU A 59 -16.12 -4.03 -3.53
N ALA A 60 -14.93 -4.42 -4.03
CA ALA A 60 -14.71 -4.83 -5.42
C ALA A 60 -15.74 -5.86 -5.95
N ASP A 61 -16.06 -6.89 -5.16
CA ASP A 61 -17.00 -7.95 -5.57
C ASP A 61 -18.43 -7.46 -5.73
N SER A 62 -18.93 -6.66 -4.77
CA SER A 62 -20.31 -6.14 -4.83
C SER A 62 -20.44 -5.06 -5.91
N ARG A 63 -19.39 -4.29 -6.15
CA ARG A 63 -19.30 -3.27 -7.21
C ARG A 63 -18.94 -3.85 -8.57
N LYS A 64 -18.53 -5.12 -8.63
CA LYS A 64 -18.01 -5.81 -9.83
C LYS A 64 -16.89 -5.01 -10.51
N GLN A 65 -15.95 -4.53 -9.71
CA GLN A 65 -14.81 -3.71 -10.14
C GLN A 65 -13.50 -4.48 -9.99
N ASN A 66 -12.56 -4.22 -10.89
CA ASN A 66 -11.16 -4.64 -10.83
C ASN A 66 -10.26 -3.48 -11.29
N PHE A 67 -8.94 -3.58 -11.13
CA PHE A 67 -8.05 -2.47 -11.50
C PHE A 67 -8.08 -2.15 -12.99
N GLY A 68 -8.36 -3.12 -13.86
CA GLY A 68 -8.48 -2.91 -15.31
C GLY A 68 -9.66 -2.02 -15.72
N MET A 69 -10.63 -1.82 -14.83
CA MET A 69 -11.77 -0.92 -15.04
C MET A 69 -11.51 0.51 -14.56
N ILE A 70 -10.41 0.74 -13.82
CA ILE A 70 -10.06 2.05 -13.28
C ILE A 70 -9.02 2.68 -14.21
N ALA A 71 -9.44 3.73 -14.92
CA ALA A 71 -8.57 4.43 -15.85
C ALA A 71 -7.41 5.10 -15.09
N SER A 72 -6.19 4.94 -15.62
CA SER A 72 -4.98 5.59 -15.10
C SER A 72 -4.69 5.31 -13.62
N ALA A 73 -5.07 4.13 -13.12
CA ALA A 73 -4.74 3.73 -11.75
C ALA A 73 -3.24 3.44 -11.63
N TYR A 74 -2.54 4.22 -10.81
CA TYR A 74 -1.12 3.98 -10.53
C TYR A 74 -0.82 4.11 -9.04
N MET A 75 0.27 3.49 -8.62
CA MET A 75 0.91 3.80 -7.34
C MET A 75 2.38 4.09 -7.59
N ARG A 76 2.94 5.04 -6.83
CA ARG A 76 4.36 5.34 -6.85
C ARG A 76 4.96 5.43 -5.47
N VAL A 77 6.25 5.20 -5.40
CA VAL A 77 7.06 5.34 -4.19
C VAL A 77 8.04 6.48 -4.44
N LEU A 78 7.99 7.50 -3.59
CA LEU A 78 8.86 8.66 -3.67
C LEU A 78 9.80 8.70 -2.48
N ASN A 79 11.05 9.05 -2.71
CA ASN A 79 11.91 9.53 -1.64
C ASN A 79 11.49 10.96 -1.29
N ASN A 80 10.96 11.19 -0.09
CA ASN A 80 10.45 12.50 0.29
C ASN A 80 11.55 13.59 0.37
N ALA A 81 12.79 13.22 0.69
CA ALA A 81 13.90 14.18 0.80
C ALA A 81 14.40 14.66 -0.56
N THR A 82 14.52 13.77 -1.54
CA THR A 82 15.01 14.11 -2.88
C THR A 82 13.91 14.38 -3.89
N ARG A 83 12.65 14.04 -3.54
CA ARG A 83 11.49 14.02 -4.44
C ARG A 83 11.68 13.10 -5.66
N SER A 84 12.64 12.18 -5.59
CA SER A 84 12.89 11.19 -6.64
C SER A 84 11.87 10.06 -6.56
N GLU A 85 11.30 9.71 -7.71
CA GLU A 85 10.53 8.48 -7.85
C GLU A 85 11.46 7.28 -7.78
N ILE A 86 11.18 6.37 -6.85
CA ILE A 86 11.91 5.11 -6.65
C ILE A 86 11.30 4.04 -7.54
N SER A 87 9.98 4.01 -7.63
CA SER A 87 9.23 3.01 -8.40
C SER A 87 7.82 3.51 -8.67
N ARG A 88 7.24 3.05 -9.77
CA ARG A 88 5.85 3.27 -10.16
C ARG A 88 5.28 2.00 -10.78
N PHE A 89 4.03 1.73 -10.48
CA PHE A 89 3.26 0.59 -10.96
C PHE A 89 1.99 1.09 -11.62
N ASP A 90 1.68 0.54 -12.80
CA ASP A 90 0.41 0.79 -13.48
C ASP A 90 -0.56 -0.34 -13.15
N LEU A 91 -1.51 -0.06 -12.26
CA LEU A 91 -2.45 -1.06 -11.78
C LEU A 91 -3.44 -1.46 -12.88
N SER A 92 -3.71 -0.57 -13.83
CA SER A 92 -4.67 -0.83 -14.91
C SER A 92 -4.14 -1.87 -15.90
N GLU A 93 -2.83 -1.94 -16.09
CA GLU A 93 -2.17 -2.95 -16.93
C GLU A 93 -1.68 -4.16 -16.13
N ASP A 94 -0.96 -3.94 -15.02
CA ASP A 94 -0.23 -4.99 -14.29
C ASP A 94 -1.14 -5.87 -13.41
N ALA A 95 -2.35 -5.40 -13.07
CA ALA A 95 -3.27 -6.05 -12.14
C ALA A 95 -4.73 -6.04 -12.63
N SER A 96 -4.90 -6.09 -13.96
CA SER A 96 -6.20 -5.85 -14.62
C SER A 96 -7.34 -6.79 -14.19
N LEU A 97 -7.04 -7.99 -13.68
CA LEU A 97 -8.05 -8.97 -13.23
C LEU A 97 -8.18 -9.04 -11.71
N GLU A 98 -7.29 -8.37 -10.99
CA GLU A 98 -7.16 -8.42 -9.55
C GLU A 98 -7.91 -7.27 -8.90
N THR A 99 -8.26 -7.49 -7.63
CA THR A 99 -9.00 -6.51 -6.82
C THR A 99 -8.18 -6.05 -5.62
N SER A 100 -7.04 -6.68 -5.37
CA SER A 100 -6.02 -6.23 -4.44
C SER A 100 -4.64 -6.72 -4.87
N MET A 101 -3.59 -6.01 -4.44
CA MET A 101 -2.22 -6.27 -4.85
C MET A 101 -1.24 -5.79 -3.79
N ILE A 102 -0.21 -6.59 -3.50
CA ILE A 102 1.01 -6.14 -2.83
C ILE A 102 1.92 -5.53 -3.89
N ILE A 103 2.23 -4.26 -3.73
CA ILE A 103 3.00 -3.53 -4.73
C ILE A 103 4.48 -3.59 -4.40
N GLY A 104 4.83 -3.47 -3.12
CA GLY A 104 6.21 -3.54 -2.69
C GLY A 104 6.37 -3.61 -1.20
N GLU A 105 7.61 -3.78 -0.79
CA GLU A 105 8.01 -3.82 0.60
C GLU A 105 9.24 -2.95 0.84
N VAL A 106 9.23 -2.21 1.95
CA VAL A 106 10.42 -1.54 2.49
C VAL A 106 10.94 -2.41 3.62
N TYR A 107 12.19 -2.84 3.55
CA TYR A 107 12.77 -3.77 4.51
C TYR A 107 14.14 -3.31 5.00
N ARG A 108 14.49 -3.68 6.23
CA ARG A 108 15.80 -3.43 6.80
C ARG A 108 16.81 -4.37 6.17
N HIS A 109 17.88 -3.80 5.63
CA HIS A 109 19.03 -4.51 5.11
C HIS A 109 20.28 -3.94 5.78
N ASN A 110 20.81 -4.67 6.77
CA ASN A 110 21.84 -4.18 7.69
C ASN A 110 21.34 -2.92 8.44
N THR A 111 22.06 -1.81 8.30
CA THR A 111 21.74 -0.51 8.92
C THR A 111 20.89 0.39 8.03
N GLU A 112 20.49 -0.07 6.85
CA GLU A 112 19.78 0.72 5.85
C GLU A 112 18.39 0.16 5.56
N TRP A 113 17.53 1.00 4.99
CA TRP A 113 16.25 0.60 4.43
C TRP A 113 16.37 0.45 2.93
N LYS A 114 15.81 -0.63 2.39
CA LYS A 114 15.72 -0.87 0.96
C LYS A 114 14.26 -1.04 0.54
N PHE A 115 13.96 -0.60 -0.67
CA PHE A 115 12.69 -0.88 -1.32
C PHE A 115 12.83 -2.08 -2.27
N LYS A 116 11.82 -2.96 -2.27
CA LYS A 116 11.69 -4.04 -3.22
C LYS A 116 10.28 -3.99 -3.84
N ALA A 117 10.26 -3.89 -5.15
CA ALA A 117 9.08 -4.14 -5.98
C ALA A 117 8.66 -5.61 -5.84
N VAL A 118 7.38 -5.86 -5.54
CA VAL A 118 6.81 -7.21 -5.39
C VAL A 118 5.84 -7.52 -6.51
N GLY A 119 4.82 -6.69 -6.71
CA GLY A 119 3.85 -6.84 -7.80
C GLY A 119 3.00 -8.12 -7.73
N GLN A 120 2.53 -8.50 -6.53
CA GLN A 120 1.75 -9.71 -6.33
C GLN A 120 0.26 -9.38 -6.20
N GLY A 121 -0.54 -9.77 -7.20
CA GLY A 121 -1.99 -9.60 -7.19
C GLY A 121 -2.74 -10.74 -6.48
N PHE A 122 -3.94 -10.43 -5.97
CA PHE A 122 -4.83 -11.37 -5.29
C PHE A 122 -6.25 -11.25 -5.86
N ARG A 123 -6.79 -12.39 -6.33
CA ARG A 123 -8.13 -12.48 -6.91
C ARG A 123 -9.23 -12.61 -5.86
N GLY A 124 -8.94 -13.21 -4.71
CA GLY A 124 -9.82 -13.23 -3.55
C GLY A 124 -9.85 -11.91 -2.78
N GLY A 125 -9.25 -10.86 -3.35
CA GLY A 125 -9.32 -9.49 -2.87
C GLY A 125 -8.68 -9.29 -1.51
N PHE A 126 -9.11 -8.19 -0.88
CA PHE A 126 -8.57 -7.76 0.41
C PHE A 126 -8.57 -8.86 1.49
N PRO A 127 -9.62 -9.69 1.67
CA PRO A 127 -9.59 -10.75 2.67
C PRO A 127 -8.47 -11.79 2.45
N GLU A 128 -8.19 -12.17 1.20
CA GLU A 128 -7.10 -13.10 0.87
C GLU A 128 -5.74 -12.46 1.16
N LEU A 129 -5.57 -11.19 0.78
CA LEU A 129 -4.35 -10.42 1.04
C LEU A 129 -4.07 -10.34 2.54
N ILE A 130 -5.06 -10.00 3.36
CA ILE A 130 -4.90 -9.84 4.81
C ILE A 130 -4.57 -11.17 5.50
N ARG A 131 -5.23 -12.26 5.09
CA ARG A 131 -4.91 -13.61 5.57
C ARG A 131 -3.49 -14.04 5.24
N SER A 132 -2.92 -13.58 4.11
CA SER A 132 -1.53 -13.86 3.76
C SER A 132 -0.52 -13.29 4.77
N PHE A 133 -0.91 -12.27 5.55
CA PHE A 133 -0.11 -11.69 6.63
C PHE A 133 -0.45 -12.23 8.02
N GLY A 134 -1.35 -13.22 8.11
CA GLY A 134 -1.76 -13.83 9.38
C GLY A 134 -2.66 -12.94 10.24
N VAL A 135 -3.27 -11.91 9.66
CA VAL A 135 -4.29 -11.08 10.31
C VAL A 135 -5.65 -11.76 10.15
N ASN A 136 -6.41 -11.86 11.23
CA ASN A 136 -7.77 -12.40 11.20
C ASN A 136 -8.75 -11.26 10.91
N VAL A 137 -9.55 -11.42 9.85
CA VAL A 137 -10.65 -10.54 9.45
C VAL A 137 -11.98 -11.27 9.51
#